data_AF-A0A327VJI1-F1
#
_entry.id   AF-A0A327VJI1-F1
#
_cell.length_a   1.000
_cell.length_b   1.000
_cell.length_c   1.000
_cell.angle_alpha   90.00
_cell.angle_beta   90.00
_cell.angle_gamma   90.00
#
_symmetry.space_group_name_H-M   'P 1'
#
loop_
_entity.id
_entity.type
_entity.pdbx_description
1 polymer ?
#
loop_
_entity_poly.entity_id
_entity_poly.type
_entity_poly.pdbx_seq_one_letter_code
_entity_poly.pdbx_strand_id
1 'polypeptide(L)'
;MNRFWKLTLYMAGIPLGLGLLLCIGGSDGLASAGILGLALIPIYIIGSIVLAIMGHTEEAKAMILSLGLLLLLGLSICGLMIASMN
;
A
#
# COMPACT_ATOMS: atom_id res chain seq x y z
N MET A 1 8.01 10.79 -18.70
CA MET A 1 7.99 10.27 -17.31
C MET A 1 8.52 8.84 -17.33
N ASN A 2 9.48 8.49 -16.46
CA ASN A 2 10.13 7.18 -16.51
C ASN A 2 9.12 6.05 -16.19
N ARG A 3 9.22 4.90 -16.86
CA ARG A 3 8.24 3.79 -16.74
C ARG A 3 8.14 3.28 -15.30
N PHE A 4 9.28 3.23 -14.60
CA PHE A 4 9.39 2.94 -13.17
C PHE A 4 8.47 3.81 -12.31
N TRP A 5 8.60 5.14 -12.42
CA TRP A 5 7.81 6.09 -11.64
C TRP A 5 6.31 6.00 -11.93
N LYS A 6 5.96 5.78 -13.20
CA LYS A 6 4.55 5.62 -13.61
C LYS A 6 3.93 4.36 -12.98
N LEU A 7 4.67 3.25 -12.92
CA LEU A 7 4.24 2.00 -12.28
C LEU A 7 4.12 2.13 -10.76
N THR A 8 5.12 2.71 -10.10
CA THR A 8 5.08 2.97 -8.65
C THR A 8 3.90 3.85 -8.28
N LEU A 9 3.62 4.91 -9.05
CA LEU A 9 2.47 5.79 -8.81
C LEU A 9 1.14 5.08 -9.02
N TYR A 10 1.02 4.19 -10.00
CA TYR A 10 -0.22 3.42 -10.20
C TYR A 10 -0.43 2.38 -9.11
N MET A 11 0.63 1.62 -8.80
CA MET A 11 0.60 0.56 -7.81
C MET A 11 0.43 1.08 -6.39
N ALA A 12 1.13 2.15 -6.00
CA ALA A 12 0.92 2.77 -4.69
C ALA A 12 -0.34 3.66 -4.67
N GLY A 13 -0.58 4.43 -5.74
CA GLY A 13 -1.63 5.45 -5.76
C GLY A 13 -3.06 4.89 -5.74
N ILE A 14 -3.32 3.76 -6.39
CA ILE A 14 -4.65 3.09 -6.32
C ILE A 14 -5.01 2.70 -4.88
N PRO A 15 -4.19 1.91 -4.16
CA PRO A 15 -4.49 1.52 -2.78
C PRO A 15 -4.41 2.70 -1.80
N LEU A 16 -3.52 3.69 -2.02
CA LEU A 16 -3.53 4.93 -1.24
C LEU A 16 -4.84 5.70 -1.43
N GLY A 17 -5.29 5.87 -2.67
CA GLY A 17 -6.53 6.57 -2.99
C GLY A 17 -7.75 5.87 -2.40
N LEU A 18 -7.82 4.54 -2.53
CA LEU A 18 -8.87 3.72 -1.91
C LEU A 18 -8.84 3.80 -0.38
N GLY A 19 -7.65 3.71 0.23
CA GLY A 19 -7.48 3.83 1.68
C GLY A 19 -7.94 5.19 2.20
N LEU A 20 -7.61 6.28 1.51
CA LEU A 20 -8.08 7.63 1.85
C LEU A 20 -9.61 7.75 1.71
N LEU A 21 -10.19 7.19 0.66
CA LEU A 21 -11.64 7.23 0.44
C LEU A 21 -12.40 6.48 1.54
N LEU A 22 -11.84 5.36 2.00
CA LEU A 22 -12.38 4.60 3.12
C LEU A 22 -12.22 5.36 4.44
N CYS A 23 -11.09 6.02 4.69
CA CYS A 23 -10.91 6.84 5.90
C CYS A 23 -11.93 7.99 6.02
N ILE A 24 -12.49 8.51 4.92
CA ILE A 24 -13.54 9.55 4.96
C ILE A 24 -14.86 8.99 5.53
N GLY A 25 -15.07 7.66 5.48
CA GLY A 25 -16.26 6.99 6.01
C GLY A 25 -16.37 6.94 7.53
N GLY A 26 -15.45 7.55 8.29
CA GLY A 26 -15.45 7.55 9.75
C GLY A 26 -14.74 6.34 10.38
N SER A 27 -15.13 5.97 11.60
CA SER A 27 -14.46 4.93 12.41
C SER A 27 -14.45 3.54 11.75
N ASP A 28 -15.54 3.16 11.08
CA ASP A 28 -15.63 1.88 10.36
C ASP A 28 -14.79 1.87 9.07
N GLY A 29 -14.63 3.06 8.47
CA GLY A 29 -13.76 3.30 7.33
C GLY A 29 -12.28 3.11 7.67
N LEU A 30 -11.88 3.54 8.87
CA LEU A 30 -10.53 3.40 9.38
C LEU A 30 -10.16 1.92 9.60
N ALA A 31 -11.07 1.14 10.20
CA ALA A 31 -10.88 -0.28 10.44
C ALA A 31 -10.81 -1.08 9.13
N SER A 32 -11.69 -0.77 8.17
CA SER A 32 -11.69 -1.44 6.85
C SER A 32 -10.45 -1.09 6.01
N ALA A 33 -9.97 0.15 6.07
CA ALA A 33 -8.71 0.55 5.43
C ALA A 33 -7.50 -0.20 6.00
N GLY A 34 -7.48 -0.43 7.33
CA GLY A 34 -6.45 -1.24 8.00
C GLY A 34 -6.44 -2.70 7.54
N ILE A 35 -7.62 -3.33 7.44
CA ILE A 35 -7.76 -4.71 6.97
C ILE A 35 -7.33 -4.85 5.50
N LEU A 36 -7.71 -3.90 4.65
CA LEU A 36 -7.27 -3.85 3.25
C LEU A 36 -5.75 -3.74 3.14
N GLY A 37 -5.13 -2.85 3.91
CA GLY A 37 -3.67 -2.72 3.97
C GLY A 37 -2.98 -4.03 4.34
N LEU A 38 -3.52 -4.75 5.33
CA LEU A 38 -2.99 -6.04 5.77
C LEU A 38 -3.09 -7.13 4.70
N ALA A 39 -4.17 -7.14 3.91
CA ALA A 39 -4.34 -8.08 2.80
C ALA A 39 -3.48 -7.73 1.57
N LEU A 40 -3.23 -6.45 1.32
CA LEU A 40 -2.42 -5.96 0.20
C LEU A 40 -0.92 -6.25 0.39
N ILE A 41 -0.41 -6.22 1.62
CA ILE A 41 1.01 -6.48 1.94
C ILE A 41 1.52 -7.83 1.37
N PRO A 42 0.92 -9.00 1.68
CA PRO A 42 1.41 -10.27 1.15
C PRO A 42 1.30 -10.36 -0.37
N ILE A 43 0.29 -9.75 -0.98
CA ILE A 43 0.12 -9.71 -2.44
C ILE A 43 1.29 -8.95 -3.10
N TYR A 44 1.68 -7.82 -2.52
CA TYR A 44 2.80 -7.02 -3.01
C TYR A 44 4.14 -7.72 -2.81
N ILE A 45 4.34 -8.43 -1.69
CA ILE A 45 5.54 -9.22 -1.44
C ILE A 45 5.65 -10.35 -2.46
N ILE A 46 4.60 -11.17 -2.62
CA ILE A 46 4.61 -12.30 -3.55
C ILE A 46 4.77 -11.82 -4.99
N GLY A 47 4.04 -10.77 -5.40
CA GLY A 47 4.16 -10.18 -6.74
C GLY A 47 5.57 -9.67 -7.03
N SER A 48 6.23 -9.02 -6.05
CA SER A 48 7.60 -8.53 -6.21
C SER A 48 8.62 -9.66 -6.37
N ILE A 49 8.44 -10.77 -5.65
CA ILE A 49 9.31 -11.96 -5.75
C ILE A 49 9.14 -12.63 -7.11
N VAL A 50 7.91 -12.78 -7.60
CA VAL A 50 7.65 -13.37 -8.91
C VAL A 50 8.27 -12.52 -10.03
N LEU A 51 8.10 -11.18 -9.98
CA LEU A 51 8.71 -10.27 -10.95
C LEU A 51 10.24 -10.27 -10.89
N ALA A 52 10.82 -10.42 -9.70
CA ALA A 52 12.26 -10.54 -9.52
C ALA A 52 12.81 -11.84 -10.16
N ILE A 53 12.10 -12.96 -10.00
CA ILE A 53 12.47 -14.26 -10.60
C ILE A 53 12.33 -14.23 -12.13
N MET A 54 11.36 -13.51 -12.67
CA MET A 54 11.16 -13.36 -14.12
C MET A 54 12.17 -12.40 -14.79
N GLY A 55 13.12 -11.82 -14.03
CA GLY A 55 14.13 -10.90 -14.57
C GLY A 55 13.67 -9.45 -14.71
N HIS A 56 12.43 -9.13 -14.31
CA HIS A 56 11.86 -7.79 -14.33
C HIS A 56 12.25 -6.98 -13.09
N THR A 57 13.56 -6.78 -12.91
CA THR A 57 14.12 -6.17 -11.69
C THR A 57 13.67 -4.72 -11.44
N GLU A 58 13.38 -3.94 -12.49
CA GLU A 58 12.83 -2.59 -12.34
C GLU A 58 11.40 -2.59 -11.77
N GLU A 59 10.56 -3.52 -12.23
CA GLU A 59 9.16 -3.64 -11.82
C GLU A 59 9.06 -4.24 -10.40
N ALA A 60 9.94 -5.18 -10.07
CA ALA A 60 10.08 -5.71 -8.72
C ALA A 60 10.51 -4.63 -7.70
N LYS A 61 11.48 -3.79 -8.06
CA LYS A 61 11.89 -2.64 -7.23
C LYS A 61 10.76 -1.64 -7.04
N ALA A 62 9.98 -1.37 -8.09
CA ALA A 62 8.81 -0.48 -8.03
C ALA A 62 7.75 -1.03 -7.07
N MET A 63 7.47 -2.33 -7.10
CA MET A 63 6.54 -2.99 -6.17
C MET A 63 7.03 -2.92 -4.72
N ILE A 64 8.31 -3.19 -4.45
CA ILE A 64 8.87 -3.12 -3.09
C ILE A 64 8.80 -1.69 -2.55
N LEU A 65 9.09 -0.69 -3.38
CA LEU A 65 8.97 0.71 -2.98
C LEU A 65 7.51 1.09 -2.66
N SER A 66 6.58 0.61 -3.49
CA SER A 66 5.14 0.79 -3.30
C SER A 66 4.65 0.13 -2.01
N LEU A 67 5.16 -1.06 -1.69
CA LEU A 67 4.89 -1.79 -0.45
C LEU A 67 5.35 -0.99 0.77
N GLY A 68 6.54 -0.38 0.72
CA GLY A 68 7.06 0.47 1.79
C GLY A 68 6.16 1.67 2.07
N LEU A 69 5.64 2.32 1.01
CA LEU A 69 4.67 3.42 1.14
C LEU A 69 3.34 2.94 1.74
N LEU A 70 2.86 1.78 1.31
CA LEU A 70 1.64 1.14 1.84
C LEU A 70 1.76 0.78 3.32
N LEU A 71 2.91 0.23 3.73
CA LEU A 71 3.22 -0.07 5.13
C LEU A 71 3.28 1.21 5.97
N LEU A 72 3.93 2.25 5.47
CA LEU A 72 4.01 3.55 6.16
C LEU A 72 2.62 4.14 6.37
N LEU A 73 1.76 4.05 5.36
CA LEU A 73 0.37 4.48 5.46
C LEU A 73 -0.41 3.65 6.49
N GLY A 74 -0.31 2.33 6.43
CA GLY A 74 -0.97 1.42 7.38
C GLY A 74 -0.54 1.67 8.83
N LEU A 75 0.77 1.84 9.07
CA LEU A 75 1.30 2.23 10.38
C LEU A 75 0.77 3.60 10.84
N SER A 76 0.62 4.55 9.93
CA SER A 76 0.04 5.86 10.24
C SER A 76 -1.45 5.77 10.60
N ILE A 77 -2.22 4.92 9.90
CA ILE A 77 -3.64 4.70 10.18
C ILE A 77 -3.81 4.00 11.53
N CYS A 78 -3.02 2.96 11.82
CA CYS A 78 -3.01 2.29 13.12
C CYS A 78 -2.64 3.26 14.25
N GLY A 79 -1.65 4.13 14.04
CA GLY A 79 -1.27 5.16 15.02
C GLY A 79 -2.38 6.18 15.28
N LEU A 80 -3.08 6.63 14.23
CA LEU A 80 -4.26 7.49 14.36
C LEU A 80 -5.40 6.81 15.12
N MET A 81 -5.61 5.51 14.87
CA MET A 81 -6.65 4.73 15.55
C MET A 81 -6.36 4.62 17.05
N ILE A 82 -5.11 4.37 17.43
CA ILE A 82 -4.66 4.35 18.84
C ILE A 82 -4.81 5.73 19.49
N ALA A 83 -4.41 6.80 18.78
CA ALA A 83 -4.56 8.17 19.27
C ALA A 83 -6.02 8.59 19.44
N SER A 84 -6.94 8.04 18.64
CA SER A 84 -8.38 8.30 18.76
C SER A 84 -9.06 7.49 19.88
N MET A 85 -8.41 6.45 20.42
CA MET A 85 -8.93 5.63 21.51
C MET A 85 -8.56 6.16 22.91
N ASN A 86 -7.71 7.18 23.00
CA ASN A 86 -7.26 7.80 24.26
C ASN A 86 -7.74 9.25 24.35
#